data_AF-A0AAW7YV97-F1
#
_entry.id   AF-A0AAW7YV97-F1
#
_cell.length_a   1.000
_cell.length_b   1.000
_cell.length_c   1.000
_cell.angle_alpha   90.00
_cell.angle_beta   90.00
_cell.angle_gamma   90.00
#
_symmetry.space_group_name_H-M   'P 1'
#
loop_
_entity.id
_entity.type
_entity.pdbx_description
1 polymer ?
#
loop_
_entity_poly.entity_id
_entity_poly.type
_entity_poly.pdbx_seq_one_letter_code
_entity_poly.pdbx_strand_id
1 'polypeptide(L)'
;HLDFAGLHADEVLSIEADVPLIWPELFDKLSRHPYDELVVVDITASEALSAYYQEFARRGFHMITANKHAGASEQANYGALTKT
;
A
#
# COMPACT_ATOMS: atom_id res chain seq x y z
N HIS A 1 1.57 -7.54 14.46
CA HIS A 1 1.55 -8.69 13.52
C HIS A 1 0.63 -8.29 12.38
N LEU A 2 1.03 -8.43 11.12
CA LEU A 2 0.07 -8.32 10.01
C LEU A 2 -0.66 -9.67 9.93
N ASP A 3 -1.97 -9.64 10.11
CA ASP A 3 -2.83 -10.81 10.02
C ASP A 3 -3.44 -10.88 8.61
N PHE A 4 -3.41 -12.08 8.04
CA PHE A 4 -3.98 -12.37 6.73
C PHE A 4 -5.36 -13.04 6.84
N ALA A 5 -5.84 -13.36 8.05
CA ALA A 5 -7.18 -13.91 8.27
C ALA A 5 -8.31 -12.95 7.85
N GLY A 6 -7.99 -11.67 7.64
CA GLY A 6 -8.93 -10.64 7.22
C GLY A 6 -9.42 -9.79 8.39
N LEU A 7 -10.44 -8.97 8.14
CA LEU A 7 -11.11 -8.14 9.13
C LEU A 7 -12.59 -8.48 9.16
N HIS A 8 -13.17 -8.64 10.35
CA HIS A 8 -14.63 -8.70 10.47
C HIS A 8 -15.22 -7.28 10.44
N ALA A 9 -16.36 -7.12 9.78
CA ALA A 9 -16.93 -5.79 9.51
C ALA A 9 -17.30 -5.01 10.79
N ASP A 10 -17.65 -5.72 11.86
CA ASP A 10 -17.93 -5.18 13.20
C ASP A 10 -16.67 -4.68 13.91
N GLU A 11 -15.49 -5.18 13.56
CA GLU A 11 -14.22 -4.76 14.14
C GLU A 11 -13.64 -3.51 13.46
N VAL A 12 -13.93 -3.29 12.17
CA VAL A 12 -13.30 -2.24 11.35
C VAL A 12 -13.46 -0.84 11.95
N LEU A 13 -14.64 -0.54 12.51
CA LEU A 13 -14.93 0.78 13.09
C LEU A 13 -14.24 1.01 14.45
N SER A 14 -13.73 -0.05 15.08
CA SER A 14 -13.06 -0.02 16.38
C SER A 14 -11.54 -0.11 16.27
N ILE A 15 -10.99 -0.20 15.06
CA ILE A 15 -9.54 -0.22 14.85
C ILE A 15 -8.97 1.17 15.10
N GLU A 16 -8.17 1.30 16.16
CA GLU A 16 -7.35 2.48 16.40
C GLU A 16 -5.94 2.24 15.85
N ALA A 17 -5.53 3.05 14.87
CA ALA A 17 -4.22 2.95 14.22
C ALA A 17 -3.17 3.78 14.96
N ASP A 18 -2.71 3.31 16.12
CA ASP A 18 -1.67 4.00 16.91
C ASP A 18 -0.24 3.44 16.69
N VAL A 19 -0.10 2.46 15.79
CA VAL A 19 1.19 1.83 15.51
C VAL A 19 1.88 2.55 14.35
N PRO A 20 3.11 3.10 14.53
CA PRO A 20 3.84 3.74 13.45
C PRO A 20 4.18 2.74 12.36
N LEU A 21 3.98 3.16 11.11
CA LEU A 21 4.22 2.33 9.94
C LEU A 21 5.68 2.42 9.51
N ILE A 22 6.42 1.32 9.63
CA ILE A 22 7.82 1.22 9.19
C ILE A 22 7.86 0.50 7.84
N TRP A 23 8.13 1.23 6.76
CA TRP A 23 8.00 0.72 5.39
C TRP A 23 8.80 -0.57 5.10
N PRO A 24 10.10 -0.68 5.45
CA PRO A 24 10.84 -1.91 5.20
C PRO A 24 10.21 -3.13 5.88
N GLU A 25 9.73 -2.96 7.10
CA GLU A 25 9.07 -4.05 7.84
C GLU A 25 7.72 -4.41 7.26
N LEU A 26 6.94 -3.42 6.82
CA LEU A 26 5.67 -3.65 6.15
C LEU A 26 5.90 -4.50 4.90
N PHE A 27 6.87 -4.11 4.07
CA PHE A 27 7.17 -4.82 2.83
C PHE A 27 7.68 -6.24 3.07
N ASP A 28 8.52 -6.46 4.09
CA ASP A 28 8.95 -7.80 4.49
C ASP A 28 7.78 -8.68 4.95
N LYS A 29 6.83 -8.10 5.71
CA LYS A 29 5.60 -8.80 6.14
C LYS A 29 4.70 -9.13 4.94
N LEU A 30 4.48 -8.18 4.03
CA LEU A 30 3.66 -8.38 2.84
C LEU A 30 4.23 -9.46 1.93
N SER A 31 5.55 -9.51 1.71
CA SER A 31 6.19 -10.52 0.87
C SER A 31 6.09 -11.96 1.41
N ARG A 32 5.62 -12.16 2.64
CA ARG A 32 5.36 -13.47 3.24
C ARG A 32 3.90 -13.90 3.16
N HIS A 33 3.06 -13.19 2.38
CA HIS A 33 1.66 -13.55 2.22
C HIS A 33 1.49 -14.94 1.60
N PRO A 34 0.45 -15.70 1.98
CA PRO A 34 0.20 -17.04 1.44
C PRO A 34 -0.57 -17.04 0.11
N TYR A 35 -0.96 -15.87 -0.40
CA TYR A 35 -1.78 -15.73 -1.61
C TYR A 35 -0.96 -15.69 -2.91
N ASP A 36 -1.60 -15.94 -4.05
CA ASP A 36 -0.96 -15.82 -5.37
C ASP A 36 -0.77 -14.35 -5.78
N GLU A 37 -1.74 -13.49 -5.44
CA GLU A 37 -1.72 -12.06 -5.73
C GLU A 37 -2.19 -11.24 -4.51
N LEU A 38 -1.73 -9.99 -4.43
CA LEU A 38 -2.13 -9.04 -3.39
C LEU A 38 -2.56 -7.72 -4.03
N VAL A 39 -3.75 -7.24 -3.64
CA VAL A 39 -4.28 -5.94 -4.03
C VAL A 39 -4.19 -4.96 -2.85
N VAL A 40 -3.56 -3.81 -3.08
CA VAL A 40 -3.45 -2.71 -2.12
C VAL A 40 -4.46 -1.64 -2.49
N VAL A 41 -5.39 -1.34 -1.57
CA VAL A 41 -6.35 -0.25 -1.72
C VAL A 41 -5.91 0.93 -0.86
N ASP A 42 -5.47 2.02 -1.49
CA ASP A 42 -5.15 3.27 -0.80
C ASP A 42 -6.32 4.26 -0.89
N ILE A 43 -7.00 4.45 0.24
CA ILE A 43 -8.07 5.45 0.42
C ILE A 43 -7.62 6.67 1.21
N THR A 44 -6.31 6.80 1.48
CA THR A 44 -5.76 7.91 2.26
C THR A 44 -5.49 9.14 1.39
N ALA A 45 -5.31 10.29 2.04
CA ALA A 45 -4.78 11.50 1.41
C ALA A 45 -3.28 11.67 1.69
N SER A 46 -2.55 10.58 1.95
CA SER A 46 -1.14 10.63 2.39
C SER A 46 -0.19 10.79 1.21
N GLU A 47 0.48 11.92 1.11
CA GLU A 47 1.56 12.13 0.14
C GLU A 47 2.79 11.26 0.45
N ALA A 48 3.09 11.01 1.73
CA ALA A 48 4.21 10.16 2.10
C ALA A 48 4.02 8.71 1.61
N LEU A 49 2.79 8.19 1.61
CA LEU A 49 2.48 6.86 1.10
C LEU A 49 2.58 6.80 -0.44
N SER A 50 2.21 7.87 -1.16
CA SER A 50 2.28 7.87 -2.63
C SER A 50 3.72 7.71 -3.16
N ALA A 51 4.72 8.17 -2.41
CA ALA A 51 6.14 7.96 -2.73
C ALA A 51 6.55 6.49 -2.79
N TYR A 52 5.82 5.57 -2.14
CA TYR A 52 6.14 4.14 -2.10
C TYR A 52 5.39 3.30 -3.14
N TYR A 53 4.49 3.89 -3.93
CA TYR A 53 3.69 3.14 -4.92
C TYR A 53 4.53 2.33 -5.90
N GLN A 54 5.69 2.86 -6.29
CA GLN A 54 6.63 2.15 -7.15
C GLN A 54 7.15 0.87 -6.50
N GLU A 55 7.41 0.88 -5.20
CA GLU A 55 7.88 -0.31 -4.49
C GLU A 55 6.79 -1.36 -4.31
N PHE A 56 5.52 -0.94 -4.19
CA PHE A 56 4.40 -1.87 -4.27
C PHE A 56 4.33 -2.52 -5.67
N ALA A 57 4.39 -1.73 -6.73
CA ALA A 57 4.35 -2.24 -8.11
C ALA A 57 5.54 -3.14 -8.44
N ARG A 58 6.76 -2.79 -8.01
CA ARG A 58 7.98 -3.58 -8.24
C ARG A 58 7.92 -4.95 -7.57
N ARG A 59 7.15 -5.09 -6.48
CA ARG A 59 6.92 -6.36 -5.78
C ARG A 59 5.77 -7.19 -6.38
N GLY A 60 5.14 -6.71 -7.45
CA GLY A 60 4.02 -7.38 -8.12
C GLY A 60 2.66 -7.14 -7.46
N PHE A 61 2.55 -6.17 -6.55
CA PHE A 61 1.27 -5.85 -5.92
C PHE A 61 0.43 -4.94 -6.83
N HIS A 62 -0.84 -5.27 -6.96
CA HIS A 62 -1.79 -4.45 -7.72
C HIS A 62 -2.32 -3.32 -6.84
N MET A 63 -2.32 -2.08 -7.33
CA MET A 63 -2.76 -0.93 -6.56
C MET A 63 -4.06 -0.35 -7.09
N ILE A 64 -5.01 -0.09 -6.19
CA ILE A 64 -6.20 0.73 -6.43
C ILE A 64 -6.06 1.95 -5.51
N THR A 65 -5.92 3.14 -6.08
CA THR A 65 -5.68 4.34 -5.29
C THR A 65 -6.73 5.41 -5.59
N ALA A 66 -7.28 5.99 -4.52
CA ALA A 66 -8.12 7.19 -4.58
C ALA A 66 -7.34 8.44 -4.10
N ASN A 67 -6.04 8.28 -3.84
CA ASN A 67 -5.18 9.33 -3.32
C ASN A 67 -4.80 10.34 -4.42
N LYS A 68 -5.34 11.56 -4.32
CA LYS A 68 -5.12 12.64 -5.28
C LYS A 68 -3.66 13.07 -5.43
N HIS A 69 -2.83 12.85 -4.41
CA HIS A 69 -1.40 13.22 -4.44
C HIS A 69 -0.58 12.30 -5.35
N ALA A 70 -1.09 11.10 -5.64
CA ALA A 70 -0.48 10.20 -6.61
C ALA A 70 -0.48 10.79 -8.02
N GLY A 71 -1.62 11.35 -8.45
CA GLY A 71 -1.79 11.95 -9.78
C GLY A 71 -1.12 13.32 -9.94
N ALA A 72 -0.83 14.00 -8.83
CA ALA A 72 -0.11 15.28 -8.80
C ALA A 72 1.39 15.13 -8.45
N SER A 73 1.86 13.88 -8.25
CA SER A 73 3.26 13.61 -7.93
C SER A 73 4.19 14.02 -9.08
N GLU A 74 5.46 14.28 -8.78
CA GLU A 74 6.43 14.73 -9.78
C GLU A 74 6.44 13.77 -11.00
N GLN A 75 6.58 14.31 -12.22
CA GLN A 75 6.53 13.52 -13.46
C GLN A 75 7.54 12.36 -13.48
N ALA A 76 8.64 12.48 -12.74
CA ALA A 76 9.60 11.40 -12.53
C ALA A 76 8.97 10.14 -11.94
N ASN A 77 7.97 10.29 -11.06
CA ASN A 77 7.26 9.18 -10.42
C ASN A 77 6.37 8.43 -11.42
N TYR A 78 5.70 9.14 -12.32
CA TYR A 78 4.92 8.54 -13.41
C TYR A 78 5.82 7.83 -14.45
N GLY A 79 6.97 8.43 -14.78
CA GLY A 79 7.93 7.85 -15.72
C GLY A 79 8.51 6.51 -15.27
N ALA A 80 8.68 6.30 -13.97
CA ALA A 80 9.16 5.04 -13.42
C ALA A 80 8.09 3.94 -13.31
N LEU A 81 6.80 4.28 -13.46
CA LEU A 81 5.71 3.29 -13.59
C LEU A 81 5.53 2.79 -15.04
N THR A 82 6.07 3.50 -16.02
CA THR A 82 5.87 3.24 -17.47
C THR A 82 7.08 2.61 -18.16
N LYS A 83 8.23 2.51 -17.48
CA LYS A 83 9.40 1.78 -17.98
C LYS A 83 9.38 0.34 -17.45
N THR A 84 8.75 -0.53 -18.23
CA THR A 84 8.95 -1.99 -18.22
C THR A 84 9.81 -2.37 -19.41
#